data_AF-A0A1E5JXU3-F1
#
_entry.id   AF-A0A1E5JXU3-F1
#
_cell.length_a   1.000
_cell.length_b   1.000
_cell.length_c   1.000
_cell.angle_alpha   90.00
_cell.angle_beta   90.00
_cell.angle_gamma   90.00
#
_symmetry.space_group_name_H-M   'P 1'
#
loop_
_entity.id
_entity.type
_entity.pdbx_description
1 polymer ?
#
loop_
_entity_poly.entity_id
_entity_poly.type
_entity_poly.pdbx_seq_one_letter_code
_entity_poly.pdbx_strand_id
1 'polypeptide(L)'
;MHDIYIYQSNIDKHIQNLGGYWRSISALARLQEEIGELAELILEKNSKIDELKEEIADIYIISTCLANQYKNNLEEVYNKIDIPTKTKELQELSSDHSVTDLFFYIQIQAGKIARIINHYDGDKIKKPTEKDRNLGLEVAFLHKYLFLLANNFKFNLFHSIDRVLKKSAKRDKNRFSLMHDPTTTLSLKRYRALINQSTGKITEKKLWGSYEWNSNRSIENNIEKSVPSFIHFCKCAQIEGLDGYVFEISASDNTNIEVLNNLLDVLSIYKLKVVRSSNLICIQQIPFLVELYKNKDGLQYIVFLTH
;
A
#
# COMPACT_ATOMS: atom_id res chain seq x y z
N MET A 1 -4.51 26.72 -0.04
CA MET A 1 -5.28 25.76 0.78
C MET A 1 -4.86 24.38 0.31
N HIS A 2 -4.24 23.58 1.17
CA HIS A 2 -3.76 22.25 0.77
C HIS A 2 -4.91 21.25 0.90
N ASP A 3 -4.98 20.30 -0.02
CA ASP A 3 -5.89 19.16 0.04
C ASP A 3 -5.21 17.98 0.77
N ILE A 4 -5.96 17.02 1.27
CA ILE A 4 -5.38 15.80 1.85
C ILE A 4 -4.52 15.03 0.84
N TYR A 5 -4.82 15.13 -0.45
CA TYR A 5 -3.98 14.56 -1.52
C TYR A 5 -2.52 15.06 -1.42
N ILE A 6 -2.33 16.33 -1.06
CA ILE A 6 -0.99 16.91 -0.92
C ILE A 6 -0.27 16.32 0.29
N TYR A 7 -0.96 16.12 1.41
CA TYR A 7 -0.39 15.48 2.60
C TYR A 7 -0.06 14.01 2.34
N GLN A 8 -0.97 13.27 1.70
CA GLN A 8 -0.72 11.89 1.26
C GLN A 8 0.52 11.80 0.37
N SER A 9 0.64 12.69 -0.60
CA SER A 9 1.78 12.77 -1.52
C SER A 9 3.09 13.17 -0.84
N ASN A 10 3.03 14.06 0.15
CA ASN A 10 4.21 14.47 0.91
C ASN A 10 4.71 13.34 1.81
N ILE A 11 3.81 12.60 2.45
CA ILE A 11 4.14 11.40 3.22
C ILE A 11 4.77 10.35 2.30
N ASP A 12 4.17 10.07 1.13
CA ASP A 12 4.74 9.13 0.16
C ASP A 12 6.18 9.52 -0.22
N LYS A 13 6.41 10.75 -0.66
CA LYS A 13 7.75 11.24 -1.00
C LYS A 13 8.74 11.12 0.16
N HIS A 14 8.31 11.46 1.37
CA HIS A 14 9.15 11.40 2.56
C HIS A 14 9.59 9.97 2.86
N ILE A 15 8.67 9.02 2.84
CA ILE A 15 8.96 7.61 3.15
C ILE A 15 9.79 6.96 2.03
N GLN A 16 9.53 7.30 0.77
CA GLN A 16 10.34 6.84 -0.34
C GLN A 16 11.79 7.34 -0.24
N ASN A 17 12.02 8.58 0.20
CA ASN A 17 13.36 9.11 0.45
C ASN A 17 14.10 8.43 1.60
N LEU A 18 13.36 7.83 2.55
CA LEU A 18 13.92 7.10 3.67
C LEU A 18 14.26 5.64 3.34
N GLY A 19 13.81 5.10 2.20
CA GLY A 19 14.09 3.73 1.78
C GLY A 19 12.87 2.92 1.35
N GLY A 20 11.68 3.53 1.34
CA GLY A 20 10.43 2.88 0.97
C GLY A 20 9.62 2.42 2.17
N TYR A 21 8.51 1.75 1.90
CA TYR A 21 7.58 1.33 2.94
C TYR A 21 8.04 0.07 3.70
N TRP A 22 7.65 -0.02 4.97
CA TRP A 22 7.75 -1.27 5.73
C TRP A 22 6.85 -2.36 5.13
N ARG A 23 7.13 -3.64 5.39
CA ARG A 23 6.14 -4.70 5.14
C ARG A 23 4.82 -4.38 5.85
N SER A 24 3.69 -4.73 5.22
CA SER A 24 2.38 -4.28 5.70
C SER A 24 2.04 -4.82 7.10
N ILE A 25 2.46 -6.04 7.44
CA ILE A 25 2.36 -6.57 8.81
C ILE A 25 3.24 -5.80 9.80
N SER A 26 4.44 -5.39 9.41
CA SER A 26 5.31 -4.57 10.27
C SER A 26 4.71 -3.18 10.49
N ALA A 27 4.14 -2.57 9.45
CA ALA A 27 3.41 -1.31 9.57
C ALA A 27 2.18 -1.44 10.49
N LEU A 28 1.49 -2.59 10.46
CA LEU A 28 0.40 -2.88 11.40
C LEU A 28 0.88 -3.00 12.86
N ALA A 29 2.02 -3.64 13.10
CA ALA A 29 2.60 -3.73 14.45
C ALA A 29 2.93 -2.33 14.99
N ARG A 30 3.56 -1.47 14.16
CA ARG A 30 3.80 -0.07 14.50
C ARG A 30 2.50 0.70 14.75
N LEU A 31 1.49 0.52 13.91
CA LEU A 31 0.18 1.16 14.11
C LEU A 31 -0.43 0.81 15.47
N GLN A 32 -0.28 -0.45 15.92
CA GLN A 32 -0.76 -0.87 17.25
C GLN A 32 0.11 -0.35 18.40
N GLU A 33 1.42 -0.21 18.19
CA GLU A 33 2.35 0.45 19.13
C GLU A 33 1.88 1.89 19.41
N GLU A 34 1.76 2.73 18.38
CA GLU A 34 1.38 4.16 18.57
C GLU A 34 -0.05 4.31 19.16
N ILE A 35 -0.98 3.39 18.85
CA ILE A 35 -2.33 3.39 19.46
C ILE A 35 -2.26 3.04 20.96
N GLY A 36 -1.36 2.14 21.35
CA GLY A 36 -1.11 1.82 22.76
C GLY A 36 -0.57 3.02 23.52
N GLU A 37 0.44 3.71 22.96
CA GLU A 37 1.01 4.93 23.55
C GLU A 37 -0.03 6.05 23.66
N LEU A 38 -0.87 6.24 22.64
CA LEU A 38 -2.01 7.16 22.72
C LEU A 38 -2.98 6.82 23.86
N ALA A 39 -3.23 5.52 24.11
CA ALA A 39 -4.11 5.08 25.18
C ALA A 39 -3.57 5.47 26.56
N GLU A 40 -2.27 5.25 26.80
CA GLU A 40 -1.59 5.63 28.04
C GLU A 40 -1.72 7.14 28.29
N LEU A 41 -1.46 7.96 27.27
CA LEU A 41 -1.51 9.42 27.36
C LEU A 41 -2.94 9.97 27.62
N ILE A 42 -3.97 9.32 27.05
CA ILE A 42 -5.38 9.65 27.33
C ILE A 42 -5.73 9.33 28.80
N LEU A 43 -5.26 8.20 29.34
CA LEU A 43 -5.51 7.80 30.73
C LEU A 43 -4.79 8.70 31.74
N GLU A 44 -3.60 9.21 31.40
CA GLU A 44 -2.83 10.18 32.20
C GLU A 44 -3.43 11.61 32.22
N LYS A 45 -4.66 11.79 31.69
CA LYS A 45 -5.42 13.05 31.67
C LYS A 45 -4.68 14.24 31.06
N ASN A 46 -3.90 14.00 30.00
CA ASN A 46 -3.29 15.02 29.13
C ASN A 46 -2.18 15.87 29.76
N SER A 47 -1.49 15.37 30.79
CA SER A 47 -0.31 16.05 31.37
C SER A 47 0.81 16.28 30.35
N LYS A 48 0.83 15.49 29.27
CA LYS A 48 1.84 15.47 28.20
C LYS A 48 1.21 15.69 26.82
N ILE A 49 0.54 16.82 26.65
CA ILE A 49 -0.21 17.12 25.42
C ILE A 49 0.66 17.08 24.14
N ASP A 50 1.95 17.41 24.22
CA ASP A 50 2.82 17.39 23.05
C ASP A 50 3.21 15.97 22.61
N GLU A 51 3.35 15.02 23.54
CA GLU A 51 3.51 13.59 23.25
C GLU A 51 2.23 13.06 22.59
N LEU A 52 1.05 13.39 23.14
CA LEU A 52 -0.25 12.96 22.57
C LEU A 52 -0.45 13.44 21.13
N LYS A 53 -0.03 14.66 20.83
CA LYS A 53 -0.05 15.20 19.47
C LYS A 53 0.86 14.43 18.50
N GLU A 54 1.99 13.92 18.98
CA GLU A 54 2.93 13.13 18.18
C GLU A 54 2.33 11.76 17.89
N GLU A 55 1.78 11.07 18.90
CA GLU A 55 1.15 9.76 18.69
C GLU A 55 -0.02 9.79 17.70
N ILE A 56 -0.92 10.79 17.80
CA ILE A 56 -2.02 10.94 16.83
C ILE A 56 -1.48 11.18 15.40
N ALA A 57 -0.37 11.93 15.27
CA ALA A 57 0.27 12.18 13.99
C ALA A 57 0.97 10.93 13.43
N ASP A 58 1.65 10.15 14.27
CA ASP A 58 2.29 8.90 13.86
C ASP A 58 1.25 7.86 13.40
N ILE A 59 0.12 7.72 14.10
CA ILE A 59 -1.02 6.88 13.66
C ILE A 59 -1.52 7.32 12.28
N TYR A 60 -1.68 8.64 12.05
CA TYR A 60 -2.09 9.17 10.75
C TYR A 60 -1.06 8.85 9.65
N ILE A 61 0.23 9.03 9.93
CA ILE A 61 1.31 8.78 8.97
C ILE A 61 1.37 7.30 8.62
N ILE A 62 1.39 6.40 9.61
CA ILE A 62 1.50 4.94 9.38
C ILE A 62 0.30 4.42 8.60
N SER A 63 -0.92 4.83 8.96
CA SER A 63 -2.13 4.44 8.23
C SER A 63 -2.17 5.00 6.80
N THR A 64 -1.62 6.21 6.58
CA THR A 64 -1.44 6.77 5.23
C THR A 64 -0.43 5.96 4.41
N CYS A 65 0.68 5.54 5.03
CA CYS A 65 1.65 4.64 4.39
C CYS A 65 1.00 3.34 3.95
N LEU A 66 0.18 2.72 4.81
CA LEU A 66 -0.60 1.54 4.45
C LEU A 66 -1.49 1.82 3.24
N ALA A 67 -2.27 2.90 3.20
CA ALA A 67 -3.09 3.22 2.02
C ALA A 67 -2.27 3.43 0.74
N ASN A 68 -1.08 4.05 0.84
CA ASN A 68 -0.21 4.30 -0.30
C ASN A 68 0.38 3.01 -0.89
N GLN A 69 0.74 2.03 -0.05
CA GLN A 69 1.24 0.72 -0.51
C GLN A 69 0.24 0.01 -1.42
N TYR A 70 -1.06 0.19 -1.18
CA TYR A 70 -2.13 -0.39 -1.98
C TYR A 70 -2.70 0.61 -3.00
N LYS A 71 -1.99 1.72 -3.27
CA LYS A 71 -2.32 2.73 -4.28
C LYS A 71 -3.74 3.31 -4.14
N ASN A 72 -4.24 3.42 -2.90
CA ASN A 72 -5.51 4.10 -2.66
C ASN A 72 -5.33 5.62 -2.81
N ASN A 73 -6.24 6.29 -3.52
CA ASN A 73 -6.32 7.76 -3.52
C ASN A 73 -7.21 8.18 -2.35
N LEU A 74 -6.64 8.74 -1.28
CA LEU A 74 -7.42 9.07 -0.09
C LEU A 74 -8.40 10.23 -0.33
N GLU A 75 -8.11 11.14 -1.27
CA GLU A 75 -9.04 12.22 -1.65
C GLU A 75 -10.32 11.65 -2.27
N GLU A 76 -10.18 10.72 -3.23
CA GLU A 76 -11.33 10.01 -3.81
C GLU A 76 -12.10 9.20 -2.76
N VAL A 77 -11.38 8.53 -1.85
CA VAL A 77 -12.01 7.73 -0.79
C VAL A 77 -12.78 8.62 0.17
N TYR A 78 -12.19 9.74 0.61
CA TYR A 78 -12.85 10.70 1.51
C TYR A 78 -14.13 11.24 0.89
N ASN A 79 -14.06 11.67 -0.38
CA ASN A 79 -15.22 12.12 -1.15
C ASN A 79 -16.32 11.05 -1.22
N LYS A 80 -15.96 9.77 -1.39
CA LYS A 80 -16.91 8.65 -1.48
C LYS A 80 -17.68 8.39 -0.18
N ILE A 81 -17.14 8.80 0.97
CA ILE A 81 -17.79 8.63 2.28
C ILE A 81 -18.07 9.96 2.99
N ASP A 82 -18.21 11.03 2.22
CA ASP A 82 -18.61 12.36 2.70
C ASP A 82 -17.72 12.88 3.84
N ILE A 83 -16.41 12.63 3.75
CA ILE A 83 -15.40 13.27 4.61
C ILE A 83 -14.82 14.46 3.83
N PRO A 84 -14.72 15.66 4.44
CA PRO A 84 -14.07 16.80 3.81
C PRO A 84 -12.63 16.52 3.38
N THR A 85 -12.23 16.96 2.19
CA THR A 85 -10.84 16.80 1.72
C THR A 85 -9.99 18.04 2.00
N LYS A 86 -10.62 19.21 2.17
CA LYS A 86 -9.92 20.44 2.50
C LYS A 86 -9.43 20.40 3.95
N THR A 87 -8.15 20.71 4.13
CA THR A 87 -7.50 20.68 5.45
C THR A 87 -8.20 21.58 6.47
N LYS A 88 -8.71 22.75 6.05
CA LYS A 88 -9.45 23.65 6.92
C LYS A 88 -10.73 23.00 7.46
N GLU A 89 -11.51 22.38 6.60
CA GLU A 89 -12.78 21.73 6.97
C GLU A 89 -12.53 20.52 7.88
N LEU A 90 -11.45 19.77 7.67
CA LEU A 90 -11.03 18.69 8.56
C LEU A 90 -10.71 19.16 9.98
N GLN A 91 -10.09 20.34 10.12
CA GLN A 91 -9.79 20.97 11.42
C GLN A 91 -11.04 21.60 12.08
N GLU A 92 -12.15 21.66 11.36
CA GLU A 92 -13.44 22.17 11.84
C GLU A 92 -14.45 21.04 12.09
N LEU A 93 -14.07 19.78 11.83
CA LEU A 93 -14.91 18.61 12.11
C LEU A 93 -15.30 18.55 13.60
N SER A 94 -16.59 18.36 13.85
CA SER A 94 -17.15 18.23 15.19
C SER A 94 -18.03 16.99 15.32
N SER A 95 -18.10 16.45 16.54
CA SER A 95 -19.02 15.39 16.93
C SER A 95 -19.27 15.45 18.43
N ASP A 96 -20.39 14.89 18.89
CA ASP A 96 -20.72 14.79 20.33
C ASP A 96 -20.03 13.61 21.04
N HIS A 97 -19.14 12.89 20.35
CA HIS A 97 -18.40 11.77 20.92
C HIS A 97 -17.42 12.20 22.01
N SER A 98 -17.36 11.43 23.09
CA SER A 98 -16.33 11.62 24.11
C SER A 98 -14.93 11.21 23.60
N VAL A 99 -13.87 11.67 24.26
CA VAL A 99 -12.49 11.22 23.99
C VAL A 99 -12.39 9.69 24.03
N THR A 100 -13.07 9.06 25.00
CA THR A 100 -13.10 7.60 25.16
C THR A 100 -13.79 6.91 23.98
N ASP A 101 -14.92 7.43 23.52
CA ASP A 101 -15.62 6.88 22.34
C ASP A 101 -14.77 6.99 21.08
N LEU A 102 -14.14 8.15 20.86
CA LEU A 102 -13.23 8.38 19.74
C LEU A 102 -12.04 7.41 19.76
N PHE A 103 -11.46 7.17 20.94
CA PHE A 103 -10.41 6.17 21.10
C PHE A 103 -10.90 4.75 20.74
N PHE A 104 -12.10 4.35 21.20
CA PHE A 104 -12.65 3.04 20.82
C PHE A 104 -12.94 2.94 19.32
N TYR A 105 -13.40 4.02 18.68
CA TYR A 105 -13.55 4.04 17.22
C TYR A 105 -12.21 3.89 16.49
N ILE A 106 -11.15 4.56 16.95
CA ILE A 106 -9.79 4.38 16.44
C ILE A 106 -9.37 2.91 16.55
N GLN A 107 -9.55 2.28 17.72
CA GLN A 107 -9.20 0.88 17.94
C GLN A 107 -10.03 -0.08 17.07
N ILE A 108 -11.33 0.21 16.89
CA ILE A 108 -12.18 -0.54 15.96
C ILE A 108 -11.62 -0.46 14.54
N GLN A 109 -11.30 0.74 14.02
CA GLN A 109 -10.76 0.87 12.66
C GLN A 109 -9.40 0.19 12.51
N ALA A 110 -8.52 0.32 13.51
CA ALA A 110 -7.24 -0.37 13.52
C ALA A 110 -7.41 -1.90 13.47
N GLY A 111 -8.38 -2.46 14.20
CA GLY A 111 -8.72 -3.88 14.13
C GLY A 111 -9.28 -4.32 12.77
N LYS A 112 -10.00 -3.43 12.06
CA LYS A 112 -10.45 -3.71 10.68
C LYS A 112 -9.29 -3.67 9.69
N ILE A 113 -8.41 -2.68 9.79
CA ILE A 113 -7.17 -2.59 9.02
C ILE A 113 -6.32 -3.86 9.27
N ALA A 114 -6.15 -4.26 10.53
CA ALA A 114 -5.43 -5.48 10.92
C ALA A 114 -6.00 -6.73 10.22
N ARG A 115 -7.33 -6.85 10.21
CA ARG A 115 -8.03 -7.95 9.55
C ARG A 115 -7.77 -7.97 8.05
N ILE A 116 -7.81 -6.81 7.38
CA ILE A 116 -7.54 -6.68 5.94
C ILE A 116 -6.10 -7.07 5.63
N ILE A 117 -5.13 -6.50 6.35
CA ILE A 117 -3.71 -6.78 6.17
C ILE A 117 -3.40 -8.27 6.41
N ASN A 118 -3.99 -8.89 7.43
CA ASN A 118 -3.79 -10.31 7.70
C ASN A 118 -4.38 -11.21 6.58
N HIS A 119 -5.40 -10.74 5.85
CA HIS A 119 -5.87 -11.44 4.66
C HIS A 119 -4.94 -11.28 3.46
N TYR A 120 -4.34 -10.10 3.29
CA TYR A 120 -3.47 -9.78 2.16
C TYR A 120 -2.05 -10.34 2.30
N ASP A 121 -1.40 -10.08 3.44
CA ASP A 121 0.01 -10.36 3.69
C ASP A 121 0.21 -11.44 4.78
N GLY A 122 -0.84 -11.77 5.53
CA GLY A 122 -0.80 -12.80 6.57
C GLY A 122 -1.30 -14.18 6.13
N ASP A 123 -1.26 -15.10 7.09
CA ASP A 123 -1.67 -16.50 6.91
C ASP A 123 -3.18 -16.71 6.98
N LYS A 124 -3.93 -15.67 7.38
CA LYS A 124 -5.38 -15.79 7.59
C LYS A 124 -6.12 -15.85 6.25
N ILE A 125 -6.60 -17.04 5.90
CA ILE A 125 -7.47 -17.23 4.74
C ILE A 125 -8.82 -16.53 4.97
N LYS A 126 -9.26 -15.76 3.98
CA LYS A 126 -10.56 -15.08 4.00
C LYS A 126 -11.70 -16.08 3.83
N LYS A 127 -12.75 -15.94 4.65
CA LYS A 127 -13.93 -16.81 4.54
C LYS A 127 -14.78 -16.39 3.33
N PRO A 128 -15.41 -17.31 2.59
CA PRO A 128 -16.30 -16.96 1.46
C PRO A 128 -17.47 -16.04 1.84
N THR A 129 -17.91 -16.09 3.10
CA THR A 129 -19.02 -15.26 3.62
C THR A 129 -18.57 -13.90 4.15
N GLU A 130 -17.26 -13.65 4.24
CA GLU A 130 -16.72 -12.40 4.79
C GLU A 130 -16.77 -11.30 3.73
N LYS A 131 -17.51 -10.23 4.02
CA LYS A 131 -17.66 -9.09 3.10
C LYS A 131 -16.30 -8.50 2.72
N ASP A 132 -16.17 -8.10 1.47
CA ASP A 132 -15.04 -7.31 1.00
C ASP A 132 -14.93 -6.02 1.80
N ARG A 133 -13.68 -5.65 2.11
CA ARG A 133 -13.33 -4.41 2.79
C ARG A 133 -12.12 -3.83 2.10
N ASN A 134 -12.25 -2.59 1.68
CA ASN A 134 -11.17 -1.84 1.06
C ASN A 134 -10.33 -1.17 2.16
N LEU A 135 -9.01 -1.28 2.06
CA LEU A 135 -8.07 -0.73 3.04
C LEU A 135 -8.17 0.79 3.12
N GLY A 136 -8.18 1.47 1.97
CA GLY A 136 -8.32 2.93 1.89
C GLY A 136 -9.55 3.44 2.63
N LEU A 137 -10.68 2.73 2.53
CA LEU A 137 -11.92 3.07 3.23
C LEU A 137 -11.75 3.05 4.76
N GLU A 138 -11.18 1.99 5.31
CA GLU A 138 -10.99 1.87 6.77
C GLU A 138 -9.91 2.85 7.28
N VAL A 139 -8.89 3.15 6.46
CA VAL A 139 -7.91 4.22 6.73
C VAL A 139 -8.59 5.60 6.77
N ALA A 140 -9.49 5.90 5.82
CA ALA A 140 -10.22 7.17 5.81
C ALA A 140 -11.12 7.34 7.04
N PHE A 141 -11.80 6.28 7.47
CA PHE A 141 -12.54 6.30 8.73
C PHE A 141 -11.61 6.50 9.93
N LEU A 142 -10.47 5.82 9.99
CA LEU A 142 -9.47 6.04 11.03
C LEU A 142 -9.05 7.51 11.08
N HIS A 143 -8.69 8.10 9.94
CA HIS A 143 -8.30 9.51 9.84
C HIS A 143 -9.40 10.45 10.34
N LYS A 144 -10.67 10.20 10.00
CA LYS A 144 -11.80 10.98 10.52
C LYS A 144 -11.80 11.02 12.06
N TYR A 145 -11.62 9.87 12.71
CA TYR A 145 -11.60 9.83 14.18
C TYR A 145 -10.36 10.50 14.77
N LEU A 146 -9.21 10.46 14.09
CA LEU A 146 -8.01 11.20 14.51
C LEU A 146 -8.23 12.72 14.43
N PHE A 147 -8.88 13.23 13.38
CA PHE A 147 -9.23 14.65 13.29
C PHE A 147 -10.24 15.06 14.37
N LEU A 148 -11.30 14.26 14.58
CA LEU A 148 -12.26 14.53 15.66
C LEU A 148 -11.58 14.54 17.04
N LEU A 149 -10.64 13.62 17.28
CA LEU A 149 -9.87 13.56 18.53
C LEU A 149 -8.96 14.78 18.68
N ALA A 150 -8.24 15.16 17.63
CA ALA A 150 -7.39 16.35 17.63
C ALA A 150 -8.19 17.64 17.89
N ASN A 151 -9.37 17.76 17.28
CA ASN A 151 -10.27 18.90 17.47
C ASN A 151 -10.84 18.94 18.90
N ASN A 152 -11.11 17.78 19.52
CA ASN A 152 -11.49 17.71 20.94
C ASN A 152 -10.37 18.26 21.86
N PHE A 153 -9.12 17.95 21.52
CA PHE A 153 -7.92 18.50 22.18
C PHE A 153 -7.49 19.88 21.69
N LYS A 154 -8.25 20.49 20.77
CA LYS A 154 -8.06 21.85 20.27
C LYS A 154 -6.66 22.09 19.66
N PHE A 155 -6.14 21.13 18.91
CA PHE A 155 -4.89 21.32 18.16
C PHE A 155 -5.02 20.97 16.68
N ASN A 156 -4.17 21.58 15.87
CA ASN A 156 -4.12 21.30 14.44
C ASN A 156 -3.26 20.06 14.16
N LEU A 157 -3.90 18.96 13.75
CA LEU A 157 -3.21 17.69 13.45
C LEU A 157 -2.16 17.81 12.33
N PHE A 158 -2.39 18.65 11.31
CA PHE A 158 -1.43 18.82 10.21
C PHE A 158 -0.10 19.41 10.68
N HIS A 159 -0.12 20.34 11.65
CA HIS A 159 1.11 20.86 12.25
C HIS A 159 1.91 19.78 12.97
N SER A 160 1.22 18.85 13.64
CA SER A 160 1.86 17.70 14.31
C SER A 160 2.46 16.73 13.30
N ILE A 161 1.75 16.42 12.21
CA ILE A 161 2.25 15.60 11.10
C ILE A 161 3.54 16.22 10.51
N ASP A 162 3.52 17.52 10.21
CA ASP A 162 4.70 18.22 9.68
C ASP A 162 5.89 18.18 10.63
N ARG A 163 5.65 18.24 11.94
CA ARG A 163 6.67 18.14 12.98
C ARG A 163 7.30 16.75 13.03
N VAL A 164 6.48 15.70 13.02
CA VAL A 164 6.92 14.30 13.05
C VAL A 164 7.73 13.95 11.79
N LEU A 165 7.26 14.35 10.60
CA LEU A 165 7.99 14.15 9.35
C LEU A 165 9.36 14.86 9.37
N LYS A 166 9.43 16.10 9.88
CA LYS A 166 10.72 16.82 10.03
C LYS A 166 11.68 16.15 11.01
N LYS A 167 11.19 15.54 12.10
CA LYS A 167 12.03 14.81 13.08
C LYS A 167 12.57 13.50 12.48
N SER A 168 11.71 12.70 11.85
CA SER A 168 12.10 11.41 11.26
C SER A 168 13.12 11.56 10.13
N ALA A 169 13.05 12.61 9.30
CA ALA A 169 14.07 12.92 8.28
C ALA A 169 15.50 12.96 8.84
N LYS A 170 15.67 13.45 10.07
CA LYS A 170 16.97 13.57 10.74
C LYS A 170 17.38 12.30 11.46
N ARG A 171 16.41 11.61 12.08
CA ARG A 171 16.63 10.44 12.95
C ARG A 171 16.85 9.14 12.17
N ASP A 172 16.06 8.91 11.12
CA ASP A 172 15.86 7.57 10.56
C ASP A 172 16.56 7.35 9.22
N LYS A 173 17.51 8.23 8.85
CA LYS A 173 18.27 8.17 7.58
C LYS A 173 18.95 6.81 7.30
N ASN A 174 19.24 6.02 8.34
CA ASN A 174 19.91 4.71 8.24
C ASN A 174 19.10 3.55 8.87
N ARG A 175 17.85 3.77 9.28
CA ARG A 175 17.04 2.76 10.01
C ARG A 175 16.17 1.89 9.10
N PHE A 176 16.01 2.26 7.84
CA PHE A 176 15.26 1.49 6.88
C PHE A 176 16.20 0.51 6.17
N SER A 177 16.04 -0.77 6.51
CA SER A 177 16.51 -1.87 5.67
C SER A 177 15.79 -1.76 4.32
N LEU A 178 16.52 -1.83 3.21
CA LEU A 178 16.00 -1.92 1.83
C LEU A 178 15.14 -3.19 1.69
N MET A 179 13.93 -3.15 2.22
CA MET A 179 12.91 -4.16 1.97
C MET A 179 12.34 -3.92 0.57
N HIS A 180 12.06 -5.00 -0.14
CA HIS A 180 11.43 -4.92 -1.44
C HIS A 180 10.02 -4.37 -1.30
N ASP A 181 9.79 -3.23 -1.95
CA ASP A 181 8.49 -2.59 -2.09
C ASP A 181 8.03 -2.77 -3.54
N PRO A 182 6.99 -3.58 -3.80
CA PRO A 182 6.51 -3.86 -5.15
C PRO A 182 6.00 -2.61 -5.86
N THR A 183 5.75 -1.51 -5.15
CA THR A 183 5.25 -0.27 -5.74
C THR A 183 6.33 0.64 -6.32
N THR A 184 7.61 0.40 -6.00
CA THR A 184 8.73 1.30 -6.33
C THR A 184 9.97 0.60 -6.89
N THR A 185 9.85 -0.70 -7.18
CA THR A 185 10.91 -1.54 -7.77
C THR A 185 11.52 -0.94 -9.03
N LEU A 186 12.81 -1.22 -9.29
CA LEU A 186 13.43 -0.77 -10.53
C LEU A 186 12.83 -1.47 -11.76
N SER A 187 12.37 -2.72 -11.61
CA SER A 187 11.66 -3.45 -12.67
C SER A 187 10.41 -2.69 -13.14
N LEU A 188 9.60 -2.19 -12.20
CA LEU A 188 8.40 -1.40 -12.50
C LEU A 188 8.76 -0.04 -13.12
N LYS A 189 9.81 0.61 -12.61
CA LYS A 189 10.31 1.88 -13.18
C LYS A 189 10.75 1.72 -14.63
N ARG A 190 11.50 0.67 -14.96
CA ARG A 190 11.94 0.38 -16.33
C ARG A 190 10.77 0.05 -17.25
N TYR A 191 9.81 -0.75 -16.79
CA TYR A 191 8.58 -1.02 -17.54
C TYR A 191 7.80 0.27 -17.83
N ARG A 192 7.59 1.14 -16.84
CA ARG A 192 6.90 2.42 -17.04
C ARG A 192 7.62 3.29 -18.08
N ALA A 193 8.95 3.35 -18.03
CA ALA A 193 9.73 4.09 -19.04
C ALA A 193 9.51 3.54 -20.45
N LEU A 194 9.50 2.21 -20.62
CA LEU A 194 9.23 1.55 -21.90
C LEU A 194 7.84 1.93 -22.45
N ILE A 195 6.79 1.81 -21.64
CA ILE A 195 5.42 2.09 -22.07
C ILE A 195 5.20 3.58 -22.33
N ASN A 196 5.77 4.45 -21.50
CA ASN A 196 5.63 5.88 -21.70
C ASN A 196 6.31 6.32 -23.01
N GLN A 197 7.44 5.71 -23.35
CA GLN A 197 8.12 5.95 -24.62
C GLN A 197 7.32 5.42 -25.82
N SER A 198 6.70 4.25 -25.71
CA SER A 198 5.95 3.65 -26.82
C SER A 198 4.59 4.31 -27.07
N THR A 199 3.92 4.78 -26.02
CA THR A 199 2.58 5.38 -26.10
C THR A 199 2.61 6.91 -26.17
N GLY A 200 3.73 7.54 -25.82
CA GLY A 200 3.84 8.99 -25.69
C GLY A 200 3.05 9.58 -24.51
N LYS A 201 2.55 8.75 -23.58
CA LYS A 201 1.74 9.15 -22.42
C LYS A 201 2.27 8.51 -21.14
N ILE A 202 2.13 9.21 -20.02
CA ILE A 202 2.44 8.63 -18.69
C ILE A 202 1.29 7.70 -18.30
N THR A 203 1.58 6.43 -18.05
CA THR A 203 0.57 5.46 -17.57
C THR A 203 0.15 5.76 -16.12
N GLU A 204 -1.14 5.96 -15.91
CA GLU A 204 -1.75 6.16 -14.58
C GLU A 204 -2.12 4.84 -13.88
N LYS A 205 -1.89 3.69 -14.54
CA LYS A 205 -2.22 2.38 -13.99
C LYS A 205 -1.59 2.15 -12.60
N LYS A 206 -2.37 1.65 -11.65
CA LYS A 206 -1.99 1.22 -10.30
C LYS A 206 -1.31 -0.14 -10.36
N LEU A 207 -0.02 -0.10 -10.72
CA LEU A 207 0.79 -1.30 -10.95
C LEU A 207 1.70 -1.62 -9.76
N TRP A 208 1.91 -2.92 -9.55
CA TRP A 208 3.00 -3.49 -8.74
C TRP A 208 4.03 -4.17 -9.64
N GLY A 209 5.25 -4.38 -9.13
CA GLY A 209 6.36 -4.97 -9.86
C GLY A 209 7.09 -6.07 -9.10
N SER A 210 7.67 -6.99 -9.86
CA SER A 210 8.55 -8.05 -9.39
C SER A 210 9.88 -7.51 -8.87
N TYR A 211 10.72 -8.39 -8.33
CA TYR A 211 12.15 -8.07 -8.21
C TYR A 211 12.78 -7.83 -9.59
N GLU A 212 13.91 -7.15 -9.60
CA GLU A 212 14.75 -6.99 -10.80
C GLU A 212 15.31 -8.32 -11.26
N TRP A 213 15.46 -8.46 -12.58
CA TRP A 213 16.17 -9.60 -13.15
C TRP A 213 17.64 -9.65 -12.68
N ASN A 214 18.10 -10.84 -12.31
CA ASN A 214 19.49 -11.12 -11.98
C ASN A 214 20.05 -12.22 -12.89
N SER A 215 21.03 -11.86 -13.73
CA SER A 215 21.67 -12.77 -14.68
C SER A 215 22.48 -13.91 -14.03
N ASN A 216 22.82 -13.79 -12.75
CA ASN A 216 23.55 -14.82 -12.00
C ASN A 216 22.62 -15.88 -11.38
N ARG A 217 21.30 -15.79 -11.64
CA ARG A 217 20.29 -16.74 -11.16
C ARG A 217 19.60 -17.39 -12.35
N SER A 218 19.09 -18.60 -12.14
CA SER A 218 18.23 -19.25 -13.13
C SER A 218 16.91 -18.48 -13.33
N ILE A 219 16.19 -18.79 -14.40
CA ILE A 219 14.88 -18.20 -14.69
C ILE A 219 13.91 -18.47 -13.53
N GLU A 220 13.88 -19.72 -13.05
CA GLU A 220 13.02 -20.17 -11.96
C GLU A 220 13.34 -19.37 -10.68
N ASN A 221 14.61 -19.30 -10.29
CA ASN A 221 15.03 -18.58 -9.08
C ASN A 221 14.73 -17.07 -9.14
N ASN A 222 14.73 -16.45 -10.33
CA ASN A 222 14.32 -15.06 -10.50
C ASN A 222 12.80 -14.90 -10.30
N ILE A 223 12.02 -15.81 -10.88
CA ILE A 223 10.56 -15.83 -10.75
C ILE A 223 10.16 -16.08 -9.29
N GLU A 224 10.69 -17.14 -8.67
CA GLU A 224 10.38 -17.59 -7.31
C GLU A 224 10.52 -16.48 -6.27
N LYS A 225 11.57 -15.66 -6.40
CA LYS A 225 11.81 -14.52 -5.51
C LYS A 225 10.64 -13.52 -5.50
N SER A 226 9.91 -13.41 -6.61
CA SER A 226 8.79 -12.49 -6.81
C SER A 226 7.42 -13.13 -6.58
N VAL A 227 7.37 -14.45 -6.36
CA VAL A 227 6.11 -15.16 -6.12
C VAL A 227 5.40 -14.65 -4.87
N PRO A 228 6.05 -14.41 -3.71
CA PRO A 228 5.36 -13.92 -2.52
C PRO A 228 4.61 -12.60 -2.75
N SER A 229 5.24 -11.61 -3.40
CA SER A 229 4.59 -10.32 -3.70
C SER A 229 3.50 -10.46 -4.75
N PHE A 230 3.60 -11.41 -5.67
CA PHE A 230 2.54 -11.69 -6.63
C PHE A 230 1.33 -12.41 -5.99
N ILE A 231 1.56 -13.31 -5.04
CA ILE A 231 0.49 -13.92 -4.24
C ILE A 231 -0.25 -12.86 -3.43
N HIS A 232 0.50 -11.97 -2.79
CA HIS A 232 -0.05 -10.81 -2.07
C HIS A 232 -0.87 -9.94 -3.03
N PHE A 233 -0.33 -9.58 -4.19
CA PHE A 233 -1.05 -8.84 -5.22
C PHE A 233 -2.38 -9.52 -5.59
N CYS A 234 -2.38 -10.83 -5.87
CA CYS A 234 -3.60 -11.57 -6.18
C CYS A 234 -4.65 -11.44 -5.07
N LYS A 235 -4.25 -11.48 -3.80
CA LYS A 235 -5.19 -11.37 -2.66
C LYS A 235 -5.84 -9.99 -2.53
N CYS A 236 -5.20 -8.91 -3.00
CA CYS A 236 -5.70 -7.54 -2.81
C CYS A 236 -6.17 -6.85 -4.11
N ALA A 237 -5.72 -7.28 -5.29
CA ALA A 237 -5.86 -6.52 -6.54
C ALA A 237 -7.30 -6.09 -6.86
N GLN A 238 -8.26 -7.02 -6.82
CA GLN A 238 -9.66 -6.71 -7.14
C GLN A 238 -10.32 -5.78 -6.12
N ILE A 239 -10.03 -5.97 -4.82
CA ILE A 239 -10.65 -5.19 -3.74
C ILE A 239 -10.05 -3.77 -3.66
N GLU A 240 -8.75 -3.65 -3.93
CA GLU A 240 -8.03 -2.37 -3.89
C GLU A 240 -8.04 -1.63 -5.23
N GLY A 241 -8.51 -2.28 -6.30
CA GLY A 241 -8.54 -1.72 -7.65
C GLY A 241 -7.14 -1.55 -8.23
N LEU A 242 -6.25 -2.52 -8.02
CA LEU A 242 -4.94 -2.53 -8.66
C LEU A 242 -5.06 -3.03 -10.10
N ASP A 243 -4.46 -2.29 -11.04
CA ASP A 243 -4.61 -2.54 -12.48
C ASP A 243 -3.74 -3.69 -12.99
N GLY A 244 -2.66 -4.04 -12.29
CA GLY A 244 -1.82 -5.14 -12.73
C GLY A 244 -0.50 -5.33 -12.00
N TYR A 245 0.15 -6.44 -12.32
CA TYR A 245 1.46 -6.81 -11.79
C TYR A 245 2.44 -7.07 -12.94
N VAL A 246 3.63 -6.50 -12.82
CA VAL A 246 4.68 -6.57 -13.85
C VAL A 246 5.81 -7.48 -13.39
N PHE A 247 6.04 -8.56 -14.13
CA PHE A 247 7.28 -9.35 -14.04
C PHE A 247 8.30 -8.82 -15.04
N GLU A 248 9.54 -8.65 -14.59
CA GLU A 248 10.70 -8.44 -15.47
C GLU A 248 11.51 -9.72 -15.58
N ILE A 249 11.77 -10.16 -16.81
CA ILE A 249 12.51 -11.38 -17.12
C ILE A 249 13.47 -11.08 -18.28
N SER A 250 14.74 -11.43 -18.15
CA SER A 250 15.70 -11.35 -19.26
C SER A 250 15.96 -12.75 -19.79
N ALA A 251 15.28 -13.13 -20.86
CA ALA A 251 15.59 -14.33 -21.62
C ALA A 251 15.84 -13.93 -23.07
N SER A 252 17.11 -13.60 -23.39
CA SER A 252 17.51 -13.06 -24.69
C SER A 252 17.13 -14.00 -25.83
N ASP A 253 17.18 -15.31 -25.57
CA ASP A 253 17.07 -16.37 -26.56
C ASP A 253 15.67 -17.02 -26.58
N ASN A 254 14.82 -16.73 -25.58
CA ASN A 254 13.48 -17.31 -25.49
C ASN A 254 12.43 -16.42 -26.16
N THR A 255 11.41 -17.07 -26.73
CA THR A 255 10.21 -16.36 -27.18
C THR A 255 9.40 -15.86 -25.99
N ASN A 256 8.63 -14.78 -26.17
CA ASN A 256 7.77 -14.27 -25.08
C ASN A 256 6.81 -15.34 -24.54
N ILE A 257 6.40 -16.30 -25.38
CA ILE A 257 5.50 -17.40 -25.02
C ILE A 257 6.21 -18.43 -24.12
N GLU A 258 7.46 -18.78 -24.42
CA GLU A 258 8.25 -19.67 -23.57
C GLU A 258 8.47 -19.08 -22.18
N VAL A 259 8.79 -17.78 -22.12
CA VAL A 259 8.98 -17.09 -20.83
C VAL A 259 7.68 -17.09 -20.02
N LEU A 260 6.54 -16.85 -20.67
CA LEU A 260 5.23 -16.95 -20.03
C LEU A 260 4.93 -18.37 -19.54
N ASN A 261 5.23 -19.40 -20.32
CA ASN A 261 5.03 -20.79 -19.89
C ASN A 261 5.88 -21.10 -18.66
N ASN A 262 7.17 -20.77 -18.67
CA ASN A 262 8.08 -20.97 -17.53
C ASN A 262 7.56 -20.26 -16.27
N LEU A 263 7.07 -19.02 -16.41
CA LEU A 263 6.45 -18.28 -15.30
C LEU A 263 5.23 -19.03 -14.74
N LEU A 264 4.31 -19.47 -15.60
CA LEU A 264 3.10 -20.16 -15.18
C LEU A 264 3.39 -21.53 -14.54
N ASP A 265 4.42 -22.22 -15.00
CA ASP A 265 4.86 -23.49 -14.43
C ASP A 265 5.40 -23.29 -13.01
N VAL A 266 6.26 -22.29 -12.81
CA VAL A 266 6.74 -21.93 -11.46
C VAL A 266 5.57 -21.54 -10.56
N LEU A 267 4.65 -20.70 -11.01
CA LEU A 267 3.48 -20.30 -10.22
C LEU A 267 2.62 -21.51 -9.79
N SER A 268 2.48 -22.51 -10.67
CA SER A 268 1.72 -23.74 -10.39
C SER A 268 2.33 -24.57 -9.26
N ILE A 269 3.66 -24.54 -9.09
CA ILE A 269 4.37 -25.23 -7.99
C ILE A 269 4.03 -24.59 -6.63
N TYR A 270 3.86 -23.27 -6.57
CA TYR A 270 3.57 -22.52 -5.35
C TYR A 270 2.08 -22.51 -4.97
N LYS A 271 1.36 -23.59 -5.30
CA LYS A 271 -0.07 -23.81 -5.01
C LYS A 271 -0.99 -22.74 -5.58
N LEU A 272 -0.54 -21.96 -6.58
CA LEU A 272 -1.42 -21.07 -7.33
C LEU A 272 -2.11 -21.88 -8.42
N LYS A 273 -3.43 -22.06 -8.29
CA LYS A 273 -4.20 -22.72 -9.35
C LYS A 273 -4.19 -21.82 -10.59
N VAL A 274 -3.50 -22.26 -11.63
CA VAL A 274 -3.44 -21.60 -12.95
C VAL A 274 -4.43 -22.29 -13.89
N VAL A 275 -5.31 -21.50 -14.52
CA VAL A 275 -6.23 -22.00 -15.55
C VAL A 275 -6.17 -21.06 -16.75
N ARG A 276 -5.91 -21.60 -17.94
CA ARG A 276 -5.99 -20.83 -19.20
C ARG A 276 -7.42 -20.90 -19.74
N SER A 277 -8.01 -19.76 -20.05
CA SER A 277 -9.37 -19.67 -20.59
C SER A 277 -9.45 -18.62 -21.69
N SER A 278 -9.57 -19.07 -22.95
CA SER A 278 -9.57 -18.20 -24.14
C SER A 278 -8.40 -17.21 -24.15
N ASN A 279 -8.64 -15.94 -23.83
CA ASN A 279 -7.68 -14.85 -23.88
C ASN A 279 -7.15 -14.47 -22.48
N LEU A 280 -7.59 -15.17 -21.44
CA LEU A 280 -7.31 -14.87 -20.04
C LEU A 280 -6.53 -15.99 -19.38
N ILE A 281 -5.72 -15.60 -18.41
CA ILE A 281 -5.06 -16.51 -17.48
C ILE A 281 -5.65 -16.25 -16.09
N CYS A 282 -6.31 -17.27 -15.53
CA CYS A 282 -6.87 -17.19 -14.19
C CYS A 282 -5.84 -17.71 -13.19
N ILE A 283 -5.44 -16.89 -12.22
CA ILE A 283 -4.60 -17.28 -11.09
C ILE A 283 -5.46 -17.21 -9.83
N GLN A 284 -5.64 -18.32 -9.12
CA GLN A 284 -6.54 -18.38 -7.94
C GLN A 284 -7.96 -17.86 -8.23
N GLN A 285 -8.49 -18.18 -9.41
CA GLN A 285 -9.81 -17.72 -9.91
C GLN A 285 -9.88 -16.23 -10.29
N ILE A 286 -8.79 -15.48 -10.16
CA ILE A 286 -8.73 -14.08 -10.57
C ILE A 286 -8.32 -14.03 -12.05
N PRO A 287 -9.15 -13.47 -12.93
CA PRO A 287 -8.83 -13.39 -14.35
C PRO A 287 -7.81 -12.28 -14.60
N PHE A 288 -6.78 -12.61 -15.37
CA PHE A 288 -5.80 -11.65 -15.86
C PHE A 288 -5.75 -11.65 -17.38
N LEU A 289 -5.76 -10.46 -17.97
CA LEU A 289 -5.29 -10.26 -19.33
C LEU A 289 -3.76 -10.17 -19.28
N VAL A 290 -3.06 -11.00 -20.05
CA VAL A 290 -1.60 -11.01 -20.04
C VAL A 290 -1.05 -10.32 -21.28
N GLU A 291 -0.25 -9.28 -21.06
CA GLU A 291 0.47 -8.55 -22.10
C GLU A 291 1.97 -8.79 -21.99
N LEU A 292 2.65 -8.85 -23.14
CA LEU A 292 4.08 -9.16 -23.24
C LEU A 292 4.78 -8.00 -23.95
N TYR A 293 5.82 -7.47 -23.33
CA TYR A 293 6.62 -6.38 -23.88
C TYR A 293 8.10 -6.77 -23.91
N LYS A 294 8.86 -6.19 -24.83
CA LYS A 294 10.32 -6.37 -24.91
C LYS A 294 10.99 -5.02 -25.15
N ASN A 295 12.02 -4.69 -24.39
CA ASN A 295 12.82 -3.50 -24.61
C ASN A 295 13.99 -3.79 -25.58
N LYS A 296 14.72 -2.74 -25.97
CA LYS A 296 15.86 -2.85 -26.90
C LYS A 296 17.06 -3.60 -26.31
N ASP A 297 17.17 -3.63 -24.97
CA ASP A 297 18.25 -4.29 -24.24
C ASP A 297 17.99 -5.79 -24.00
N GLY A 298 16.89 -6.32 -24.52
CA GLY A 298 16.53 -7.74 -24.40
C GLY A 298 15.75 -8.11 -23.14
N LEU A 299 15.45 -7.15 -22.25
CA LEU A 299 14.53 -7.36 -21.13
C LEU A 299 13.11 -7.54 -21.65
N GLN A 300 12.44 -8.57 -21.15
CA GLN A 300 11.04 -8.88 -21.41
C GLN A 300 10.21 -8.56 -20.17
N TYR A 301 8.98 -8.07 -20.38
CA TYR A 301 8.03 -7.77 -19.33
C TYR A 301 6.75 -8.56 -19.54
N ILE A 302 6.33 -9.31 -18.52
CA ILE A 302 5.05 -10.01 -18.50
C ILE A 302 4.12 -9.26 -17.55
N VAL A 303 3.03 -8.73 -18.09
CA VAL A 303 2.11 -7.86 -17.36
C VAL A 303 0.79 -8.59 -17.18
N PHE A 304 0.46 -8.93 -15.95
CA PHE A 304 -0.85 -9.47 -15.58
C PHE A 304 -1.76 -8.30 -15.26
N LEU A 305 -2.62 -7.90 -16.19
CA LEU A 305 -3.62 -6.86 -15.98
C LEU A 305 -4.87 -7.46 -15.35
N THR A 306 -5.32 -6.88 -14.23
CA THR A 306 -6.55 -7.30 -13.55
C THR A 306 -7.75 -7.06 -14.46
N HIS A 307 -8.56 -8.10 -14.68
CA HIS A 307 -9.80 -8.03 -15.45
C HIS A 307 -11.03 -8.08 -14.51
#